data_AF-A0A443R199-F1
#
_entry.id   AF-A0A443R199-F1
#
_cell.length_a   1.000
_cell.length_b   1.000
_cell.length_c   1.000
_cell.angle_alpha   90.00
_cell.angle_beta   90.00
_cell.angle_gamma   90.00
#
_symmetry.space_group_name_H-M   'P 1'
#
loop_
_entity.id
_entity.type
_entity.pdbx_description
1 polymer ?
#
loop_
_entity_poly.entity_id
_entity_poly.type
_entity_poly.pdbx_seq_one_letter_code
_entity_poly.pdbx_strand_id
1 'polypeptide(L)'
;MKFAVFLIACFIVVVSAKQQQHDWWPKPRKLKNYILNIVKLNFSKDQCGENEIYDECGTSCPDTCENKDKQNDECTDDCNVGCRCKDGYVLNGKKCIRPEQCPADSILPKPSM
;
A
#
# COMPACT_ATOMS: atom_id res chain seq x y z
N MET A 1 2.52 -38.76 56.92
CA MET A 1 3.59 -38.83 55.90
C MET A 1 3.12 -38.84 54.44
N LYS A 2 1.81 -38.91 54.14
CA LYS A 2 1.30 -38.80 52.75
C LYS A 2 1.07 -37.36 52.28
N PHE A 3 0.90 -36.39 53.18
CA PHE A 3 0.67 -34.98 52.83
C PHE A 3 1.90 -34.23 52.31
N ALA A 4 3.12 -34.61 52.72
CA ALA A 4 4.35 -33.97 52.26
C ALA A 4 4.72 -34.35 50.81
N VAL A 5 4.31 -35.54 50.35
CA VAL A 5 4.56 -36.02 48.97
C VAL A 5 3.68 -35.27 47.95
N PHE A 6 2.46 -34.88 48.33
CA PHE A 6 1.56 -34.11 47.46
C PHE A 6 2.00 -32.67 47.23
N LEU A 7 2.67 -32.04 48.20
CA LEU A 7 3.18 -30.66 48.03
C LEU A 7 4.44 -30.61 47.16
N ILE A 8 5.33 -31.61 47.27
CA ILE A 8 6.53 -31.69 46.43
C ILE A 8 6.17 -32.01 44.97
N ALA A 9 5.17 -32.88 44.75
CA ALA A 9 4.66 -33.16 43.41
C ALA A 9 4.00 -31.93 42.75
N CYS A 10 3.27 -31.10 43.50
CA CYS A 10 2.71 -29.86 42.96
C CYS A 10 3.78 -28.83 42.55
N PHE A 11 4.87 -28.69 43.31
CA PHE A 11 5.94 -27.74 42.95
C PHE A 11 6.69 -28.13 41.67
N ILE A 12 6.90 -29.43 41.43
CA ILE A 12 7.55 -29.92 40.20
C ILE A 12 6.65 -29.66 38.97
N VAL A 13 5.33 -29.78 39.12
CA VAL A 13 4.38 -29.49 38.02
C VAL A 13 4.32 -27.99 37.68
N VAL A 14 4.52 -27.09 38.66
CA VAL A 14 4.49 -25.63 38.42
C VAL A 14 5.76 -25.13 37.69
N VAL A 15 6.93 -25.75 37.88
CA VAL A 15 8.17 -25.34 37.18
C VAL A 15 8.19 -25.81 35.72
N SER A 16 7.45 -26.87 35.36
CA SER A 16 7.36 -27.36 33.98
C SER A 16 6.12 -26.86 33.21
N ALA A 17 5.15 -26.24 33.87
CA ALA A 17 3.91 -25.76 33.24
C ALA A 17 3.95 -24.28 32.81
N LYS A 18 4.96 -23.88 32.02
CA LYS A 18 4.91 -22.62 31.24
C LYS A 18 4.84 -22.82 29.73
N GLN A 19 4.51 -24.03 29.26
CA GLN A 19 4.32 -24.28 27.84
C GLN A 19 3.19 -25.31 27.65
N GLN A 20 2.16 -24.90 26.90
CA GLN A 20 1.06 -25.71 26.36
C GLN A 20 -0.09 -26.07 27.32
N GLN A 21 -1.07 -25.15 27.43
CA GLN A 21 -2.46 -25.57 27.48
C GLN A 21 -3.41 -24.48 26.93
N HIS A 22 -4.23 -24.90 25.97
CA HIS A 22 -5.52 -24.33 25.52
C HIS A 22 -5.54 -23.24 24.44
N ASP A 23 -5.65 -23.70 23.19
CA ASP A 23 -6.24 -23.01 22.03
C ASP A 23 -7.71 -22.58 22.29
N TRP A 24 -7.95 -21.52 23.07
CA TRP A 24 -9.29 -20.89 23.19
C TRP A 24 -9.28 -19.36 23.06
N TRP A 25 -8.30 -18.79 22.33
CA TRP A 25 -8.30 -17.36 21.99
C TRP A 25 -8.40 -17.15 20.46
N PRO A 26 -9.37 -16.38 19.93
CA PRO A 26 -9.39 -16.05 18.52
C PRO A 26 -8.12 -15.28 18.17
N LYS A 27 -7.27 -15.85 17.32
CA LYS A 27 -5.97 -15.27 16.94
C LYS A 27 -6.16 -13.79 16.54
N PRO A 28 -5.56 -12.81 17.25
CA PRO A 28 -5.74 -11.38 16.95
C PRO A 28 -5.05 -10.92 15.64
N ARG A 29 -4.38 -11.85 14.94
CA ARG A 29 -3.66 -11.54 13.68
C ARG A 29 -4.59 -11.12 12.54
N LYS A 30 -5.82 -11.62 12.49
CA LYS A 30 -6.77 -11.21 11.43
C LYS A 30 -7.32 -9.81 11.66
N LEU A 31 -7.50 -9.39 12.92
CA LEU A 31 -8.00 -8.06 13.25
C LEU A 31 -6.90 -6.97 13.16
N LYS A 32 -5.67 -7.28 13.59
CA LYS A 32 -4.53 -6.37 13.40
C LYS A 32 -4.25 -6.09 11.92
N ASN A 33 -4.27 -7.12 11.07
CA ASN A 33 -4.13 -6.92 9.62
C ASN A 33 -5.34 -6.20 9.02
N TYR A 34 -6.56 -6.48 9.48
CA TYR A 34 -7.76 -5.82 8.98
C TYR A 34 -7.81 -4.32 9.32
N ILE A 35 -7.53 -3.95 10.57
CA ILE A 35 -7.44 -2.55 11.00
C ILE A 35 -6.26 -1.85 10.31
N LEU A 36 -5.10 -2.49 10.23
CA LEU A 36 -3.94 -1.93 9.52
C LEU A 36 -4.24 -1.68 8.04
N ASN A 37 -4.92 -2.62 7.37
CA ASN A 37 -5.37 -2.46 5.98
C ASN A 37 -6.40 -1.33 5.82
N ILE A 38 -7.36 -1.19 6.74
CA ILE A 38 -8.32 -0.08 6.72
C ILE A 38 -7.61 1.26 6.91
N VAL A 39 -6.68 1.36 7.85
CA VAL A 39 -5.90 2.59 8.08
C VAL A 39 -5.03 2.90 6.85
N LYS A 40 -4.40 1.88 6.23
CA LYS A 40 -3.63 2.02 4.98
C LYS A 40 -4.49 2.56 3.83
N LEU A 41 -5.67 1.97 3.61
CA LEU A 41 -6.60 2.34 2.53
C LEU A 41 -7.16 3.76 2.68
N ASN A 42 -7.46 4.18 3.91
CA ASN A 42 -7.91 5.56 4.16
C ASN A 42 -6.75 6.55 4.00
N PHE A 43 -5.57 6.23 4.51
CA PHE A 43 -4.39 7.08 4.37
C PHE A 43 -3.96 7.27 2.91
N SER A 44 -4.05 6.22 2.08
CA SER A 44 -3.78 6.30 0.64
C SER A 44 -4.83 7.09 -0.15
N LYS A 45 -6.08 7.17 0.36
CA LYS A 45 -7.16 7.91 -0.28
C LYS A 45 -7.08 9.42 0.01
N ASP A 46 -6.62 9.79 1.21
CA ASP A 46 -6.49 11.19 1.62
C ASP A 46 -5.21 11.87 1.10
N GLN A 47 -4.29 11.12 0.47
CA GLN A 47 -3.02 11.65 -0.04
C GLN A 47 -3.05 12.06 -1.51
N CYS A 48 -3.95 11.50 -2.30
CA CYS A 48 -3.99 11.74 -3.74
C CYS A 48 -5.08 12.73 -4.14
N GLY A 49 -4.79 13.54 -5.15
CA GLY A 49 -5.69 14.55 -5.67
C GLY A 49 -6.86 13.99 -6.47
N GLU A 50 -7.61 14.90 -7.08
CA GLU A 50 -8.70 14.51 -7.96
C GLU A 50 -8.17 13.72 -9.17
N ASN A 51 -8.86 12.61 -9.49
CA ASN A 51 -8.49 11.69 -10.56
C ASN A 51 -7.12 11.00 -10.42
N GLU A 52 -6.60 10.95 -9.20
CA GLU A 52 -5.39 10.20 -8.86
C GLU A 52 -5.73 8.95 -8.04
N ILE A 53 -4.80 7.99 -8.04
CA ILE A 53 -4.81 6.80 -7.22
C ILE A 53 -3.41 6.56 -6.66
N TYR A 54 -3.34 6.19 -5.39
CA TYR A 54 -2.08 5.80 -4.77
C TYR A 54 -1.63 4.44 -5.33
N ASP A 55 -0.38 4.37 -5.73
CA ASP A 55 0.28 3.18 -6.23
C ASP A 55 1.56 2.90 -5.44
N GLU A 56 1.69 1.66 -4.95
CA GLU A 56 2.89 1.19 -4.25
C GLU A 56 4.02 0.85 -5.23
N CYS A 57 3.72 0.69 -6.53
CA CYS A 57 4.69 0.49 -7.59
C CYS A 57 4.15 1.06 -8.91
N GLY A 58 4.05 2.39 -8.97
CA GLY A 58 3.66 3.10 -10.19
C GLY A 58 4.81 3.20 -11.20
N THR A 59 4.47 3.52 -12.45
CA THR A 59 5.43 3.76 -13.53
C THR A 59 6.29 5.01 -13.28
N SER A 60 7.58 4.97 -13.66
CA SER A 60 8.46 6.16 -13.78
C SER A 60 8.02 7.13 -14.88
N CYS A 61 7.13 6.67 -15.75
CA CYS A 61 6.75 7.30 -17.00
C CYS A 61 5.23 7.50 -17.05
N PRO A 62 4.69 8.50 -16.35
CA PRO A 62 3.27 8.78 -16.42
C PRO A 62 2.87 9.27 -17.81
N ASP A 63 1.64 8.93 -18.22
CA ASP A 63 1.01 9.56 -19.37
C ASP A 63 0.69 11.03 -19.04
N THR A 64 1.03 11.91 -19.96
CA THR A 64 0.93 13.36 -19.88
C THR A 64 0.28 13.90 -21.16
N CYS A 65 -0.23 15.13 -21.13
CA CYS A 65 -0.75 15.74 -22.34
C CYS A 65 0.28 15.85 -23.49
N GLU A 66 1.58 15.93 -23.15
CA GLU A 66 2.70 16.11 -24.09
C GLU A 66 3.17 14.79 -24.72
N ASN A 67 2.94 13.64 -24.07
CA ASN A 67 3.36 12.32 -24.52
C ASN A 67 2.19 11.34 -24.79
N LYS A 68 0.92 11.75 -24.65
CA LYS A 68 -0.27 10.88 -24.89
C LYS A 68 -0.32 10.16 -26.25
N ASP A 69 0.33 10.74 -27.26
CA ASP A 69 0.38 10.22 -28.63
C ASP A 69 1.72 9.54 -28.96
N LYS A 70 2.64 9.48 -27.99
CA LYS A 70 3.98 8.90 -28.14
C LYS A 70 4.07 7.63 -27.30
N GLN A 71 4.61 6.58 -27.90
CA GLN A 71 4.99 5.41 -27.12
C GLN A 71 6.24 5.78 -26.31
N ASN A 72 6.15 5.69 -24.99
CA ASN A 72 7.29 5.99 -24.12
C ASN A 72 8.16 4.73 -24.04
N ASP A 73 9.05 4.58 -25.03
CA ASP A 73 9.81 3.34 -25.22
C ASP A 73 11.00 3.20 -24.26
N GLU A 74 11.36 4.25 -23.51
CA GLU A 74 12.50 4.28 -22.59
C GLU A 74 12.08 4.46 -21.12
N CYS A 75 11.27 3.53 -20.62
CA CYS A 75 10.87 3.51 -19.21
C CYS A 75 11.61 2.41 -18.45
N THR A 76 12.17 2.75 -17.29
CA THR A 76 12.74 1.75 -16.39
C THR A 76 11.62 1.06 -15.62
N ASP A 77 11.83 -0.22 -15.28
CA ASP A 77 10.93 -1.00 -14.43
C ASP A 77 11.01 -0.61 -12.94
N ASP A 78 11.48 0.60 -12.65
CA ASP A 78 11.61 1.10 -11.28
C ASP A 78 10.24 1.47 -10.70
N CYS A 79 9.93 0.94 -9.51
CA CYS A 79 8.71 1.26 -8.80
C CYS A 79 8.74 2.69 -8.24
N ASN A 80 7.84 3.55 -8.72
CA ASN A 80 7.60 4.86 -8.13
C ASN A 80 6.40 4.81 -7.19
N VAL A 81 6.69 4.87 -5.90
CA VAL A 81 5.68 4.93 -4.84
C VAL A 81 5.07 6.33 -4.82
N GLY A 82 3.76 6.45 -4.99
CA GLY A 82 3.09 7.75 -4.95
C GLY A 82 1.73 7.76 -5.63
N CYS A 83 1.24 8.95 -5.94
CA CYS A 83 -0.02 9.11 -6.66
C CYS A 83 0.23 9.12 -8.16
N ARG A 84 -0.53 8.30 -8.90
CA ARG A 84 -0.58 8.31 -10.36
C ARG A 84 -1.97 8.69 -10.84
N CYS A 85 -2.07 9.16 -12.09
CA CYS A 85 -3.36 9.35 -12.72
C CYS A 85 -4.11 8.01 -12.82
N LYS A 86 -5.42 8.05 -12.59
CA LYS A 86 -6.31 6.92 -12.86
C LYS A 86 -6.26 6.57 -14.34
N ASP A 87 -6.57 5.32 -14.65
CA ASP A 87 -6.61 4.86 -16.03
C ASP A 87 -7.58 5.72 -16.86
N GLY A 88 -7.14 6.14 -18.06
CA GLY A 88 -7.87 7.08 -18.92
C GLY A 88 -7.71 8.56 -18.56
N TYR A 89 -6.85 8.91 -17.59
CA TYR A 89 -6.45 10.28 -17.27
C TYR A 89 -4.97 10.48 -17.56
N VAL A 90 -4.61 11.71 -17.94
CA VAL A 90 -3.24 12.12 -18.24
C VAL A 90 -2.83 13.31 -17.37
N LEU A 91 -1.55 13.39 -17.06
CA LEU A 91 -0.98 14.47 -16.27
C LEU A 91 -0.84 15.75 -17.10
N ASN A 92 -1.40 16.84 -16.61
CA ASN A 92 -1.18 18.18 -17.11
C ASN A 92 -0.64 19.06 -15.97
N GLY A 93 0.68 19.25 -15.96
CA GLY A 93 1.39 19.94 -14.87
C GLY A 93 1.32 19.17 -13.55
N LYS A 94 0.29 19.44 -12.74
CA LYS A 94 0.06 18.81 -11.42
C LYS A 94 -1.36 18.24 -11.26
N LYS A 95 -2.10 18.10 -12.36
CA LYS A 95 -3.50 17.65 -12.34
C LYS A 95 -3.70 16.51 -13.32
N CYS A 96 -4.46 15.51 -12.91
CA CYS A 96 -4.93 14.45 -13.79
C CYS A 96 -6.25 14.88 -14.45
N ILE A 97 -6.21 15.03 -15.77
CA ILE A 97 -7.34 15.46 -16.59
C ILE A 97 -7.62 14.42 -17.68
N ARG A 98 -8.79 14.51 -18.32
CA ARG A 98 -9.03 13.65 -19.47
C ARG A 98 -8.20 14.10 -20.68
N PRO A 99 -7.76 13.18 -21.56
CA PRO A 99 -7.00 13.52 -22.75
C PRO A 99 -7.66 14.59 -23.63
N GLU A 100 -8.99 14.61 -23.70
CA GLU A 100 -9.74 15.59 -24.50
C GLU A 100 -9.70 17.01 -23.91
N GLN A 101 -9.28 17.14 -22.65
CA GLN A 101 -9.13 18.42 -21.94
C GLN A 101 -7.69 18.95 -22.04
N CYS A 102 -6.79 18.24 -22.73
CA CYS A 102 -5.44 18.72 -22.97
C CYS A 102 -5.45 20.02 -23.80
N PRO A 103 -4.60 21.00 -23.45
CA PRO A 103 -4.55 22.26 -24.18
C PRO A 103 -3.92 22.06 -25.57
N ALA A 104 -4.34 22.85 -26.55
CA ALA A 104 -3.94 22.65 -27.95
C ALA A 104 -2.43 22.81 -28.21
N ASP A 105 -1.73 23.53 -27.34
CA ASP A 105 -0.29 23.72 -27.37
C ASP A 105 0.51 22.49 -26.90
N SER A 106 -0.10 21.55 -26.17
CA SER A 106 0.55 20.30 -25.74
C SER A 106 0.96 19.37 -26.89
N ILE A 107 0.51 19.66 -28.11
CA ILE A 107 0.86 18.94 -29.34
C ILE A 107 2.13 19.53 -29.99
N LEU A 108 2.53 20.74 -29.57
CA LEU A 108 3.75 21.37 -30.10
C LEU A 108 4.97 20.79 -29.39
N PRO A 109 6.02 20.38 -30.12
CA PRO A 109 7.29 20.05 -29.50
C PRO A 109 7.79 21.30 -28.78
N LYS A 110 7.87 21.22 -27.45
CA LYS A 110 8.43 22.31 -26.64
C LYS A 110 9.85 22.58 -27.13
N PRO A 111 10.21 23.82 -27.48
CA PRO A 111 11.59 24.14 -27.84
C PRO A 111 12.50 23.75 -26.67
N SER A 112 13.43 22.84 -26.93
CA SER A 112 14.51 22.50 -26.00
C SER A 112 15.36 23.77 -25.81
N MET A 113 15.25 24.40 -24.65
CA MET A 113 16.18 25.45 -24.21
C MET A 113 17.52 24.83 -23.83
#